data_AF-A0A137ZYN6-F1
#
_entry.id   AF-A0A137ZYN6-F1
#
_cell.length_a   1.000
_cell.length_b   1.000
_cell.length_c   1.000
_cell.angle_alpha   90.00
_cell.angle_beta   90.00
_cell.angle_gamma   90.00
#
_symmetry.space_group_name_H-M   'P 1'
#
loop_
_entity.id
_entity.type
_entity.pdbx_description
1 polymer ?
#
loop_
_entity_poly.entity_id
_entity_poly.type
_entity_poly.pdbx_seq_one_letter_code
_entity_poly.pdbx_strand_id
1 'polypeptide(L)'
;MEAKDFAERDEKWGKRYVVTLAWQDGVDRELVVARQNELVDSIAAAGVSADELFGDPVELARADAIEYGSPDADAEAAEGLGMRDVFALSAVILLMMGIGVGGMFLFDGAGPVDVGLGPLVLGVAVVACMVAGSAAVAFYTAGRVRSATRFAVGALAAVAAGGVVTGVVGSDSVLIAGAPRWLVAISFLLPSVLAVVAWRLVPARTPQSAWTDDEWFERFRGALRAKGVHWKDAADYERNLRAELTTTAFDDFGAPGAMARRLAGDASGASGRYWWRMPAFYLVLALFAAFMAVDAEGSARALNIALSVMLAIGVLTSGPRAWRERTRKVAG
;
A
#
# COMPACT_ATOMS: atom_id res chain seq x y z
N MET A 1 8.74 16.58 22.09
CA MET A 1 10.17 16.94 21.99
C MET A 1 10.35 17.74 20.71
N GLU A 2 11.08 18.86 20.73
CA GLU A 2 11.35 19.66 19.53
C GLU A 2 12.60 19.12 18.82
N ALA A 3 12.61 19.16 17.49
CA ALA A 3 13.72 18.66 16.68
C ALA A 3 14.78 19.76 16.53
N LYS A 4 16.03 19.44 16.83
CA LYS A 4 17.19 20.30 16.60
C LYS A 4 17.51 20.33 15.12
N ASP A 5 17.83 21.50 14.59
CA ASP A 5 18.25 21.62 13.20
C ASP A 5 19.71 21.19 13.01
N PHE A 6 19.97 20.54 11.88
CA PHE A 6 21.33 20.31 11.42
C PHE A 6 21.97 21.64 11.04
N ALA A 7 23.26 21.79 11.33
CA ALA A 7 24.03 22.94 10.87
C ALA A 7 23.98 23.05 9.33
N GLU A 8 24.15 24.27 8.79
CA GLU A 8 24.02 24.55 7.34
C GLU A 8 24.88 23.62 6.48
N ARG A 9 26.10 23.28 6.94
CA ARG A 9 27.00 22.32 6.28
C ARG A 9 26.40 20.93 6.13
N ASP A 10 25.63 20.47 7.12
CA ASP A 10 25.13 19.10 7.26
C ASP A 10 23.61 19.00 6.94
N GLU A 11 22.95 20.10 6.59
CA GLU A 11 21.50 20.19 6.37
C GLU A 11 21.01 19.20 5.30
N LYS A 12 21.74 19.10 4.18
CA LYS A 12 21.38 18.18 3.09
C LYS A 12 21.52 16.71 3.49
N TRP A 13 22.53 16.40 4.30
CA TRP A 13 22.75 15.07 4.84
C TRP A 13 21.60 14.71 5.80
N GLY A 14 21.30 15.61 6.73
CA GLY A 14 20.24 15.45 7.73
C GLY A 14 18.86 15.26 7.11
N LYS A 15 18.49 16.08 6.11
CA LYS A 15 17.21 15.93 5.39
C LYS A 15 17.08 14.56 4.72
N ARG A 16 18.15 14.06 4.10
CA ARG A 16 18.14 12.73 3.47
C ARG A 16 17.99 11.62 4.50
N TYR A 17 18.72 11.72 5.61
CA TYR A 17 18.61 10.77 6.73
C TYR A 17 17.18 10.76 7.29
N VAL A 18 16.65 11.93 7.69
CA VAL A 18 15.31 12.07 8.30
C VAL A 18 14.21 11.55 7.37
N VAL A 19 14.24 11.94 6.08
CA VAL A 19 13.24 11.45 5.10
C VAL A 19 13.37 9.95 4.91
N THR A 20 14.59 9.40 4.86
CA THR A 20 14.80 7.96 4.67
C THR A 20 14.29 7.18 5.88
N LEU A 21 14.65 7.63 7.09
CA LEU A 21 14.28 7.00 8.35
C LEU A 21 12.76 7.05 8.58
N ALA A 22 12.14 8.21 8.35
CA ALA A 22 10.69 8.39 8.49
C ALA A 22 9.86 7.55 7.49
N TRP A 23 10.48 7.03 6.43
CA TRP A 23 9.86 6.13 5.46
C TRP A 23 10.17 4.65 5.73
N GLN A 24 10.90 4.33 6.80
CA GLN A 24 11.12 2.94 7.20
C GLN A 24 9.97 2.43 8.08
N ASP A 25 9.62 1.16 7.92
CA ASP A 25 8.61 0.49 8.75
C ASP A 25 9.11 0.41 10.20
N GLY A 26 8.32 0.94 11.14
CA GLY A 26 8.52 0.79 12.59
C GLY A 26 9.11 2.01 13.26
N VAL A 27 9.30 3.07 12.48
CA VAL A 27 9.86 4.33 12.93
C VAL A 27 8.72 5.33 13.16
N ASP A 28 8.49 5.68 14.42
CA ASP A 28 7.56 6.76 14.77
C ASP A 28 8.25 8.14 14.74
N ARG A 29 7.45 9.21 14.82
CA ARG A 29 7.96 10.59 14.80
C ARG A 29 8.86 10.88 16.00
N GLU A 30 8.59 10.29 17.16
CA GLU A 30 9.35 10.58 18.38
C GLU A 30 10.75 10.01 18.27
N LEU A 31 10.89 8.80 17.72
CA LEU A 31 12.17 8.17 17.39
C LEU A 31 12.95 8.99 16.37
N VAL A 32 12.30 9.46 15.30
CA VAL A 32 12.96 10.33 14.31
C VAL A 32 13.52 11.59 14.97
N VAL A 33 12.73 12.25 15.84
CA VAL A 33 13.15 13.46 16.55
C VAL A 33 14.27 13.16 17.55
N ALA A 34 14.17 12.07 18.31
CA ALA A 34 15.18 11.67 19.27
C ALA A 34 16.52 11.37 18.58
N ARG A 35 16.51 10.57 17.52
CA ARG A 35 17.72 10.26 16.73
C ARG A 35 18.27 11.48 16.01
N GLN A 36 17.41 12.33 15.45
CA GLN A 36 17.86 13.60 14.88
C GLN A 36 18.62 14.44 15.92
N ASN A 37 18.09 14.56 17.13
CA ASN A 37 18.74 15.31 18.20
C ASN A 37 20.09 14.70 18.61
N GLU A 38 20.16 13.38 18.73
CA GLU A 38 21.39 12.66 19.08
C GLU A 38 22.46 12.82 18.00
N LEU A 39 22.10 12.74 16.73
CA LEU A 39 23.04 12.92 15.62
C LEU A 39 23.55 14.37 15.56
N VAL A 40 22.68 15.36 15.75
CA VAL A 40 23.09 16.77 15.82
C VAL A 40 24.08 16.99 16.96
N ASP A 41 23.81 16.44 18.14
CA ASP A 41 24.70 16.56 19.30
C ASP A 41 26.04 15.84 19.08
N SER A 42 26.01 14.67 18.42
CA SER A 42 27.21 13.91 18.09
C SER A 42 28.10 14.62 17.06
N ILE A 43 27.50 15.23 16.04
CA ILE A 43 28.22 16.04 15.03
C ILE A 43 28.85 17.26 15.71
N ALA A 44 28.08 17.95 16.56
CA ALA A 44 28.57 19.12 17.29
C ALA A 44 29.73 18.76 18.23
N ALA A 45 29.67 17.62 18.91
CA ALA A 45 30.72 17.14 19.80
C ALA A 45 31.98 16.70 19.06
N ALA A 46 31.84 16.04 17.90
CA ALA A 46 32.98 15.55 17.13
C ALA A 46 33.69 16.66 16.33
N GLY A 47 33.00 17.75 15.99
CA GLY A 47 33.56 18.88 15.24
C GLY A 47 33.86 18.60 13.76
N VAL A 48 33.55 17.41 13.27
CA VAL A 48 33.68 17.00 11.85
C VAL A 48 32.32 17.04 11.15
N SER A 49 32.28 16.83 9.83
CA SER A 49 31.02 16.78 9.09
C SER A 49 30.28 15.45 9.28
N ALA A 50 28.97 15.45 9.05
CA ALA A 50 28.11 14.28 9.28
C ALA A 50 28.46 13.11 8.35
N ASP A 51 28.89 13.39 7.12
CA ASP A 51 29.35 12.39 6.16
C ASP A 51 30.68 11.76 6.55
N GLU A 52 31.59 12.51 7.17
CA GLU A 52 32.84 11.98 7.70
C GLU A 52 32.59 11.11 8.94
N LEU A 53 31.70 11.54 9.83
CA LEU A 53 31.40 10.84 11.08
C LEU A 53 30.57 9.56 10.86
N PHE A 54 29.57 9.62 9.99
CA PHE A 54 28.55 8.58 9.86
C PHE A 54 28.43 7.97 8.46
N GLY A 55 29.09 8.52 7.45
CA GLY A 55 29.01 8.02 6.08
C GLY A 55 27.71 8.39 5.37
N ASP A 56 27.15 7.44 4.61
CA ASP A 56 25.93 7.66 3.81
C ASP A 56 24.68 7.76 4.72
N PRO A 57 23.92 8.87 4.68
CA PRO A 57 22.72 9.03 5.49
C PRO A 57 21.65 7.97 5.22
N VAL A 58 21.61 7.41 4.00
CA VAL A 58 20.63 6.38 3.64
C VAL A 58 20.98 5.04 4.26
N GLU A 59 22.27 4.70 4.34
CA GLU A 59 22.72 3.45 4.95
C GLU A 59 22.57 3.51 6.46
N LEU A 60 22.94 4.63 7.10
CA LEU A 60 22.72 4.83 8.53
C LEU A 60 21.23 4.76 8.87
N ALA A 61 20.36 5.47 8.14
CA ALA A 61 18.92 5.44 8.40
C ALA A 61 18.32 4.02 8.33
N ARG A 62 18.84 3.15 7.46
CA ARG A 62 18.40 1.76 7.38
C ARG A 62 18.93 0.91 8.53
N ALA A 63 20.17 1.12 8.94
CA ALA A 63 20.74 0.46 10.11
C ALA A 63 19.96 0.85 11.37
N ASP A 64 19.73 2.15 11.55
CA ASP A 64 18.94 2.69 12.67
C ASP A 64 17.49 2.17 12.65
N ALA A 65 16.86 2.03 11.48
CA ALA A 65 15.51 1.44 11.43
C ALA A 65 15.49 -0.04 11.81
N ILE A 66 16.57 -0.79 11.59
CA ILE A 66 16.69 -2.18 12.04
C ILE A 66 16.93 -2.25 13.55
N GLU A 67 17.76 -1.35 14.06
CA GLU A 67 18.16 -1.31 15.48
C GLU A 67 17.07 -0.73 16.39
N TYR A 68 16.47 0.38 15.97
CA TYR A 68 15.53 1.18 16.78
C TYR A 68 14.08 1.07 16.32
N GLY A 69 13.81 0.52 15.12
CA GLY A 69 12.44 0.30 14.67
C GLY A 69 11.75 -0.72 15.57
N SER A 70 10.69 -0.30 16.28
CA SER A 70 9.99 -1.19 17.21
C SER A 70 9.10 -2.15 16.42
N PRO A 71 9.35 -3.48 16.47
CA PRO A 71 8.46 -4.46 15.86
C PRO A 71 7.03 -4.37 16.41
N ASP A 72 6.89 -3.88 17.64
CA ASP A 72 5.62 -3.67 18.32
C ASP A 72 4.90 -2.42 17.80
N ALA A 73 5.61 -1.31 17.56
CA ALA A 73 5.03 -0.12 16.93
C ALA A 73 4.53 -0.40 15.50
N ASP A 74 5.26 -1.25 14.76
CA ASP A 74 4.80 -1.74 13.46
C ASP A 74 3.57 -2.63 13.53
N ALA A 75 3.53 -3.52 14.51
CA ALA A 75 2.39 -4.39 14.72
C ALA A 75 1.15 -3.55 15.07
N GLU A 76 1.33 -2.55 15.94
CA GLU A 76 0.29 -1.61 16.33
C GLU A 76 -0.19 -0.76 15.15
N ALA A 77 0.72 -0.23 14.33
CA ALA A 77 0.38 0.49 13.10
C ALA A 77 -0.38 -0.41 12.11
N ALA A 78 0.08 -1.65 11.90
CA ALA A 78 -0.56 -2.63 11.04
C ALA A 78 -1.94 -3.07 11.56
N GLU A 79 -2.17 -3.02 12.87
CA GLU A 79 -3.47 -3.27 13.50
C GLU A 79 -4.40 -2.07 13.44
N GLY A 80 -3.84 -0.87 13.49
CA GLY A 80 -4.54 0.40 13.26
C GLY A 80 -5.05 0.54 11.82
N LEU A 81 -4.45 -0.17 10.86
CA LEU A 81 -4.95 -0.20 9.48
C LEU A 81 -6.43 -0.66 9.46
N GLY A 82 -7.29 0.19 8.91
CA GLY A 82 -8.72 -0.06 8.83
C GLY A 82 -9.32 0.36 7.50
N MET A 83 -10.66 0.30 7.42
CA MET A 83 -11.39 0.82 6.25
C MET A 83 -11.14 2.32 6.04
N ARG A 84 -10.85 3.06 7.12
CA ARG A 84 -10.47 4.48 7.05
C ARG A 84 -9.27 4.70 6.14
N ASP A 85 -8.20 3.92 6.30
CA ASP A 85 -6.98 4.03 5.49
C ASP A 85 -7.20 3.57 4.05
N VAL A 86 -8.04 2.54 3.87
CA VAL A 86 -8.48 2.09 2.53
C VAL A 86 -9.19 3.23 1.80
N PHE A 87 -10.09 3.96 2.47
CA PHE A 87 -10.80 5.09 1.87
C PHE A 87 -9.86 6.27 1.61
N ALA A 88 -8.90 6.55 2.48
CA ALA A 88 -7.88 7.57 2.24
C ALA A 88 -7.06 7.27 0.98
N LEU A 89 -6.54 6.03 0.86
CA LEU A 89 -5.79 5.59 -0.32
C LEU A 89 -6.66 5.61 -1.58
N SER A 90 -7.87 5.07 -1.48
CA SER A 90 -8.82 5.04 -2.60
C SER A 90 -9.19 6.45 -3.05
N ALA A 91 -9.36 7.40 -2.14
CA ALA A 91 -9.66 8.79 -2.47
C ALA A 91 -8.57 9.41 -3.34
N VAL A 92 -7.29 9.19 -3.01
CA VAL A 92 -6.14 9.70 -3.78
C VAL A 92 -6.08 9.04 -5.17
N ILE A 93 -6.19 7.71 -5.23
CA ILE A 93 -6.15 6.97 -6.50
C ILE A 93 -7.30 7.39 -7.41
N LEU A 94 -8.52 7.43 -6.89
CA LEU A 94 -9.72 7.83 -7.62
C LEU A 94 -9.68 9.30 -8.02
N LEU A 95 -9.04 10.18 -7.22
CA LEU A 95 -8.86 11.59 -7.58
C LEU A 95 -7.95 11.72 -8.80
N MET A 96 -6.79 11.06 -8.77
CA MET A 96 -5.83 11.09 -9.88
C MET A 96 -6.46 10.53 -11.16
N MET A 97 -7.17 9.40 -11.05
CA MET A 97 -7.91 8.82 -12.16
C MET A 97 -9.01 9.77 -12.64
N GLY A 98 -9.81 10.34 -11.74
CA GLY A 98 -10.91 11.24 -12.08
C GLY A 98 -10.45 12.53 -12.75
N ILE A 99 -9.33 13.11 -12.32
CA ILE A 99 -8.70 14.26 -12.97
C ILE A 99 -8.20 13.89 -14.37
N GLY A 100 -7.55 12.73 -14.52
CA GLY A 100 -7.07 12.27 -15.83
C GLY A 100 -8.21 12.04 -16.82
N VAL A 101 -9.20 11.23 -16.43
CA VAL A 101 -10.37 10.90 -17.27
C VAL A 101 -11.21 12.14 -17.53
N GLY A 102 -11.54 12.90 -16.49
CA GLY A 102 -12.35 14.11 -16.60
C GLY A 102 -11.67 15.18 -17.46
N GLY A 103 -10.36 15.35 -17.31
CA GLY A 103 -9.55 16.21 -18.18
C GLY A 103 -9.64 15.79 -19.64
N MET A 104 -9.53 14.51 -19.96
CA MET A 104 -9.69 14.01 -21.33
C MET A 104 -11.05 14.39 -21.91
N PHE A 105 -12.15 14.20 -21.17
CA PHE A 105 -13.49 14.61 -21.64
C PHE A 105 -13.64 16.12 -21.82
N LEU A 106 -12.91 16.94 -21.06
CA LEU A 106 -12.95 18.39 -21.21
C LEU A 106 -12.19 18.87 -22.45
N PHE A 107 -11.07 18.23 -22.79
CA PHE A 107 -10.16 18.68 -23.85
C PHE A 107 -10.33 17.95 -25.18
N ASP A 108 -10.97 16.78 -25.21
CA ASP A 108 -11.14 16.00 -26.44
C ASP A 108 -12.46 16.35 -27.18
N GLY A 109 -12.31 17.11 -28.28
CA GLY A 109 -13.36 17.45 -29.25
C GLY A 109 -14.14 18.74 -28.98
N ALA A 110 -15.14 19.03 -29.81
CA ALA A 110 -16.15 20.08 -29.61
C ALA A 110 -17.56 19.45 -29.50
N GLY A 111 -18.41 19.92 -28.59
CA GLY A 111 -19.80 19.46 -28.45
C GLY A 111 -20.14 18.63 -27.19
N PRO A 112 -21.41 18.20 -27.06
CA PRO A 112 -21.87 17.35 -25.97
C PRO A 112 -21.41 15.88 -26.14
N VAL A 113 -21.53 15.07 -25.09
CA VAL A 113 -21.10 13.67 -25.04
C VAL A 113 -22.27 12.76 -24.65
N ASP A 114 -22.40 11.64 -25.36
CA ASP A 114 -23.35 10.60 -25.01
C ASP A 114 -22.74 9.65 -23.98
N VAL A 115 -23.45 9.42 -22.89
CA VAL A 115 -23.03 8.50 -21.82
C VAL A 115 -23.67 7.15 -22.08
N GLY A 116 -22.86 6.20 -22.56
CA GLY A 116 -23.28 4.82 -22.77
C GLY A 116 -23.43 4.05 -21.46
N LEU A 117 -24.43 3.16 -21.39
CA LEU A 117 -24.66 2.29 -20.23
C LEU A 117 -23.50 1.30 -20.03
N GLY A 118 -22.97 0.71 -21.11
CA GLY A 118 -21.82 -0.20 -21.06
C GLY A 118 -20.59 0.44 -20.41
N PRO A 119 -20.05 1.55 -20.97
CA PRO A 119 -18.92 2.28 -20.37
C PRO A 119 -19.16 2.72 -18.92
N LEU A 120 -20.39 3.12 -18.57
CA LEU A 120 -20.75 3.49 -17.21
C LEU A 120 -20.63 2.29 -16.24
N VAL A 121 -21.21 1.14 -16.61
CA VAL A 121 -21.14 -0.09 -15.80
C VAL A 121 -19.69 -0.55 -15.63
N LEU A 122 -18.91 -0.51 -16.70
CA LEU A 122 -17.48 -0.80 -16.65
C LEU A 122 -16.74 0.14 -15.69
N GLY A 123 -17.00 1.45 -15.77
CA GLY A 123 -16.41 2.45 -14.87
C GLY A 123 -16.73 2.17 -13.41
N VAL A 124 -17.98 1.85 -13.09
CA VAL A 124 -18.40 1.46 -11.74
C VAL A 124 -17.67 0.19 -11.27
N ALA A 125 -17.55 -0.82 -12.14
CA ALA A 125 -16.82 -2.06 -11.84
C ALA A 125 -15.33 -1.82 -11.56
N VAL A 126 -14.69 -0.93 -12.31
CA VAL A 126 -13.28 -0.53 -12.09
C VAL A 126 -13.13 0.18 -10.73
N VAL A 127 -14.02 1.12 -10.40
CA VAL A 127 -14.00 1.80 -9.09
C VAL A 127 -14.17 0.79 -7.96
N ALA A 128 -15.14 -0.12 -8.07
CA ALA A 128 -15.37 -1.17 -7.08
C ALA A 128 -14.15 -2.08 -6.92
N CYS A 129 -13.51 -2.47 -8.03
CA CYS A 129 -12.28 -3.24 -8.04
C CYS A 129 -11.13 -2.52 -7.35
N MET A 130 -10.95 -1.22 -7.59
CA MET A 130 -9.90 -0.43 -6.94
C MET A 130 -10.10 -0.34 -5.43
N VAL A 131 -11.33 -0.10 -4.98
CA VAL A 131 -11.65 -0.02 -3.54
C VAL A 131 -11.47 -1.39 -2.88
N ALA A 132 -12.01 -2.46 -3.47
CA ALA A 132 -11.87 -3.81 -2.96
C ALA A 132 -10.42 -4.31 -3.02
N GLY A 133 -9.68 -4.00 -4.07
CA GLY A 133 -8.25 -4.32 -4.21
C GLY A 133 -7.41 -3.60 -3.16
N SER A 134 -7.66 -2.30 -2.93
CA SER A 134 -7.01 -1.53 -1.88
C SER A 134 -7.29 -2.11 -0.49
N ALA A 135 -8.54 -2.53 -0.24
CA ALA A 135 -8.91 -3.25 0.97
C ALA A 135 -8.18 -4.59 1.07
N ALA A 136 -8.10 -5.37 0.00
CA ALA A 136 -7.40 -6.65 -0.01
C ALA A 136 -5.93 -6.48 0.39
N VAL A 137 -5.26 -5.47 -0.18
CA VAL A 137 -3.89 -5.10 0.13
C VAL A 137 -3.75 -4.70 1.61
N ALA A 138 -4.53 -3.73 2.08
CA ALA A 138 -4.43 -3.23 3.46
C ALA A 138 -4.73 -4.31 4.52
N PHE A 139 -5.73 -5.16 4.27
CA PHE A 139 -6.03 -6.27 5.16
C PHE A 139 -4.97 -7.37 5.08
N TYR A 140 -4.38 -7.61 3.91
CA TYR A 140 -3.31 -8.57 3.75
C TYR A 140 -2.03 -8.11 4.47
N THR A 141 -1.62 -6.86 4.30
CA THR A 141 -0.44 -6.28 4.99
C THR A 141 -0.63 -6.28 6.49
N ALA A 142 -1.86 -6.03 6.95
CA ALA A 142 -2.20 -6.20 8.36
C ALA A 142 -2.06 -7.66 8.81
N GLY A 143 -2.12 -8.67 7.94
CA GLY A 143 -2.12 -10.10 8.29
C GLY A 143 -3.52 -10.72 8.41
N ARG A 144 -4.58 -10.03 8.00
CA ARG A 144 -5.97 -10.51 8.00
C ARG A 144 -6.27 -11.23 6.69
N VAL A 145 -5.61 -12.37 6.50
CA VAL A 145 -5.60 -13.09 5.21
C VAL A 145 -7.02 -13.47 4.73
N ARG A 146 -7.91 -13.91 5.64
CA ARG A 146 -9.30 -14.27 5.26
C ARG A 146 -10.05 -13.08 4.67
N SER A 147 -10.00 -11.92 5.33
CA SER A 147 -10.65 -10.69 4.85
C SER A 147 -10.00 -10.23 3.54
N ALA A 148 -8.67 -10.27 3.46
CA ALA A 148 -7.95 -9.94 2.24
C ALA A 148 -8.37 -10.80 1.06
N THR A 149 -8.51 -12.12 1.24
CA THR A 149 -8.99 -13.03 0.19
C THR A 149 -10.41 -12.69 -0.25
N ARG A 150 -11.32 -12.41 0.69
CA ARG A 150 -12.70 -12.01 0.35
C ARG A 150 -12.73 -10.74 -0.51
N PHE A 151 -11.93 -9.73 -0.14
CA PHE A 151 -11.82 -8.49 -0.91
C PHE A 151 -11.16 -8.71 -2.28
N ALA A 152 -10.13 -9.55 -2.37
CA ALA A 152 -9.48 -9.88 -3.64
C ALA A 152 -10.45 -10.61 -4.59
N VAL A 153 -11.20 -11.59 -4.09
CA VAL A 153 -12.26 -12.28 -4.85
C VAL A 153 -13.34 -11.30 -5.28
N GLY A 154 -13.77 -10.41 -4.38
CA GLY A 154 -14.75 -9.36 -4.68
C GLY A 154 -14.28 -8.40 -5.78
N ALA A 155 -12.99 -8.01 -5.76
CA ALA A 155 -12.40 -7.16 -6.79
C ALA A 155 -12.43 -7.83 -8.17
N LEU A 156 -12.02 -9.11 -8.25
CA LEU A 156 -12.08 -9.89 -9.49
C LEU A 156 -13.51 -10.09 -9.98
N ALA A 157 -14.43 -10.40 -9.06
CA ALA A 157 -15.85 -10.58 -9.39
C ALA A 157 -16.48 -9.29 -9.93
N ALA A 158 -16.13 -8.12 -9.37
CA ALA A 158 -16.62 -6.83 -9.84
C ALA A 158 -16.19 -6.57 -11.29
N VAL A 159 -14.91 -6.79 -11.61
CA VAL A 159 -14.40 -6.62 -12.98
C VAL A 159 -15.05 -7.60 -13.95
N ALA A 160 -15.14 -8.88 -13.58
CA ALA A 160 -15.76 -9.90 -14.42
C ALA A 160 -17.24 -9.58 -14.70
N ALA A 161 -18.00 -9.22 -13.66
CA ALA A 161 -19.39 -8.81 -13.80
C ALA A 161 -19.54 -7.56 -14.68
N GLY A 162 -18.70 -6.54 -14.46
CA GLY A 162 -18.69 -5.32 -15.28
C GLY A 162 -18.40 -5.61 -16.76
N GLY A 163 -17.40 -6.46 -17.03
CA GLY A 163 -17.06 -6.90 -18.38
C GLY A 163 -18.21 -7.67 -19.06
N VAL A 164 -18.82 -8.63 -18.36
CA VAL A 164 -19.97 -9.40 -18.88
C VAL A 164 -21.14 -8.46 -19.19
N VAL A 165 -21.53 -7.58 -18.26
CA VAL A 165 -22.65 -6.66 -18.49
C VAL A 165 -22.34 -5.70 -19.65
N THR A 166 -21.12 -5.18 -19.74
CA THR A 166 -20.71 -4.31 -20.86
C THR A 166 -20.80 -5.04 -22.19
N GLY A 167 -20.36 -6.31 -22.24
CA GLY A 167 -20.45 -7.14 -23.44
C GLY A 167 -21.87 -7.48 -23.86
N VAL A 168 -22.80 -7.65 -22.91
CA VAL A 168 -24.22 -7.93 -23.17
C VAL A 168 -24.98 -6.67 -23.61
N VAL A 169 -24.71 -5.53 -22.97
CA VAL A 169 -25.41 -4.26 -23.24
C VAL A 169 -24.95 -3.61 -24.55
N GLY A 170 -23.72 -3.88 -24.97
CA GLY A 170 -23.11 -3.29 -26.16
C GLY A 170 -22.74 -1.81 -26.00
N SER A 171 -22.02 -1.27 -26.97
CA SER A 171 -21.59 0.14 -27.02
C SER A 171 -22.72 1.11 -27.35
N ASP A 172 -23.78 0.63 -27.99
CA ASP A 172 -24.77 1.47 -28.66
C ASP A 172 -25.91 1.93 -27.72
N SER A 173 -25.97 1.34 -26.52
CA SER A 173 -26.96 1.67 -25.51
C SER A 173 -26.63 3.00 -24.81
N VAL A 174 -27.20 4.09 -25.31
CA VAL A 174 -27.06 5.44 -24.71
C VAL A 174 -28.01 5.57 -23.51
N LEU A 175 -27.46 5.89 -22.34
CA LEU A 175 -28.22 6.16 -21.12
C LEU A 175 -28.59 7.65 -21.02
N ILE A 176 -27.65 8.53 -21.33
CA ILE A 176 -27.85 9.98 -21.32
C ILE A 176 -27.31 10.54 -22.63
N ALA A 177 -28.21 11.10 -23.44
CA ALA A 177 -27.84 11.75 -24.69
C ALA A 177 -27.47 13.23 -24.45
N GLY A 178 -26.43 13.70 -25.13
CA GLY A 178 -26.11 15.12 -25.21
C GLY A 178 -25.64 15.75 -23.89
N ALA A 179 -25.00 14.99 -22.99
CA ALA A 179 -24.56 15.51 -21.71
C ALA A 179 -23.44 16.58 -21.88
N PRO A 180 -23.51 17.71 -21.16
CA PRO A 180 -22.41 18.67 -21.15
C PRO A 180 -21.12 18.03 -20.64
N ARG A 181 -20.01 18.19 -21.36
CA ARG A 181 -18.72 17.57 -21.00
C ARG A 181 -18.23 17.92 -19.61
N TRP A 182 -18.44 19.15 -19.16
CA TRP A 182 -18.07 19.56 -17.81
C TRP A 182 -18.84 18.78 -16.74
N LEU A 183 -20.09 18.41 -17.00
CA LEU A 183 -20.89 17.60 -16.10
C LEU A 183 -20.34 16.17 -16.03
N VAL A 184 -20.02 15.59 -17.20
CA VAL A 184 -19.37 14.27 -17.31
C VAL A 184 -18.03 14.28 -16.59
N ALA A 185 -17.20 15.29 -16.81
CA ALA A 185 -15.90 15.43 -16.16
C ALA A 185 -16.00 15.55 -14.63
N ILE A 186 -16.95 16.34 -14.12
CA ILE A 186 -17.20 16.44 -12.67
C ILE A 186 -17.68 15.11 -12.09
N SER A 187 -18.47 14.33 -12.84
CA SER A 187 -18.96 13.03 -12.37
C SER A 187 -17.83 12.03 -12.09
N PHE A 188 -16.70 12.12 -12.81
CA PHE A 188 -15.52 11.29 -12.55
C PHE A 188 -14.79 11.65 -11.24
N LEU A 189 -15.03 12.84 -10.68
CA LEU A 189 -14.51 13.21 -9.37
C LEU A 189 -15.39 12.70 -8.22
N LEU A 190 -16.66 12.36 -8.49
CA LEU A 190 -17.63 11.96 -7.48
C LEU A 190 -17.18 10.75 -6.64
N PRO A 191 -16.63 9.66 -7.22
CA PRO A 191 -16.12 8.53 -6.42
C PRO A 191 -15.02 8.93 -5.44
N SER A 192 -14.14 9.86 -5.83
CA SER A 192 -13.09 10.37 -4.94
C SER A 192 -13.69 11.19 -3.80
N VAL A 193 -14.64 12.08 -4.10
CA VAL A 193 -15.34 12.87 -3.07
C VAL A 193 -16.05 11.94 -2.08
N LEU A 194 -16.76 10.91 -2.57
CA LEU A 194 -17.40 9.91 -1.71
C LEU A 194 -16.39 9.14 -0.85
N ALA A 195 -15.23 8.78 -1.41
CA ALA A 195 -14.16 8.14 -0.64
C ALA A 195 -13.57 9.09 0.42
N VAL A 196 -13.41 10.39 0.14
CA VAL A 196 -13.00 11.39 1.15
C VAL A 196 -14.03 11.54 2.25
N VAL A 197 -15.32 11.60 1.90
CA VAL A 197 -16.40 11.65 2.88
C VAL A 197 -16.40 10.39 3.74
N ALA A 198 -16.30 9.21 3.12
CA ALA A 198 -16.19 7.94 3.85
C ALA A 198 -14.95 7.91 4.76
N TRP A 199 -13.80 8.40 4.29
CA TRP A 199 -12.58 8.52 5.11
C TRP A 199 -12.78 9.40 6.35
N ARG A 200 -13.52 10.50 6.23
CA ARG A 200 -13.83 11.39 7.36
C ARG A 200 -14.87 10.82 8.32
N LEU A 201 -15.83 10.05 7.81
CA LEU A 201 -16.91 9.47 8.60
C LEU A 201 -16.53 8.16 9.28
N VAL A 202 -15.63 7.38 8.70
CA VAL A 202 -15.19 6.09 9.25
C VAL A 202 -14.20 6.35 10.41
N PRO A 203 -14.51 5.90 11.64
CA PRO A 203 -13.60 6.07 12.77
C PRO A 203 -12.25 5.41 12.51
N ALA A 204 -11.20 5.99 13.09
CA ALA A 204 -9.91 5.32 13.14
C ALA A 204 -10.07 4.01 13.94
N ARG A 205 -9.49 2.93 13.44
CA ARG A 205 -9.53 1.66 14.16
C ARG A 205 -8.53 1.77 15.31
N THR A 206 -9.00 1.57 16.54
CA THR A 206 -8.11 1.41 17.67
C THR A 206 -7.38 0.07 17.54
N PRO A 207 -6.05 0.03 17.70
CA PRO A 207 -5.32 -1.22 17.85
C PRO A 207 -5.99 -2.08 18.92
N GLN A 208 -6.04 -3.37 18.67
CA GLN A 208 -6.57 -4.29 19.68
C GLN A 208 -5.48 -4.39 20.77
N SER A 209 -5.87 -4.45 22.03
CA SER A 209 -4.91 -4.52 23.15
C SER A 209 -5.03 -5.81 23.96
N ALA A 210 -5.96 -6.68 23.57
CA ALA A 210 -6.22 -7.95 24.23
C ALA A 210 -6.67 -8.97 23.19
N TRP A 211 -6.10 -10.18 23.26
CA TRP A 211 -6.43 -11.29 22.37
C TRP A 211 -6.67 -12.54 23.20
N THR A 212 -7.57 -13.38 22.71
CA THR A 212 -7.54 -14.79 23.11
C THR A 212 -6.36 -15.48 22.44
N ASP A 213 -5.83 -16.55 23.02
CA ASP A 213 -4.68 -17.26 22.45
C ASP A 213 -4.96 -17.74 21.01
N ASP A 214 -6.17 -18.23 20.75
CA ASP A 214 -6.55 -18.68 19.40
C ASP A 214 -6.63 -17.52 18.40
N GLU A 215 -7.14 -16.35 18.81
CA GLU A 215 -7.11 -15.15 17.98
C GLU A 215 -5.68 -14.68 17.72
N TRP A 216 -4.82 -14.72 18.74
CA TRP A 216 -3.41 -14.37 18.64
C TRP A 216 -2.70 -15.28 17.63
N PHE A 217 -2.85 -16.60 17.72
CA PHE A 217 -2.22 -17.55 16.80
C PHE A 217 -2.83 -17.50 15.38
N GLU A 218 -4.12 -17.24 15.22
CA GLU A 218 -4.70 -16.94 13.91
C GLU A 218 -4.06 -15.69 13.28
N ARG A 219 -3.90 -14.63 14.08
CA ARG A 219 -3.31 -13.36 13.65
C ARG A 219 -1.84 -13.52 13.29
N PHE A 220 -1.07 -14.21 14.13
CA PHE A 220 0.34 -14.50 13.96
C PHE A 220 0.60 -15.27 12.67
N ARG A 221 -0.13 -16.36 12.42
CA ARG A 221 -0.05 -17.09 11.14
C ARG A 221 -0.37 -16.21 9.94
N GLY A 222 -1.39 -15.38 10.07
CA GLY A 222 -1.79 -14.43 9.05
C GLY A 222 -0.67 -13.44 8.73
N ALA A 223 -0.01 -12.89 9.76
CA ALA A 223 1.12 -11.98 9.63
C ALA A 223 2.38 -12.65 9.05
N LEU A 224 2.70 -13.89 9.46
CA LEU A 224 3.80 -14.66 8.86
C LEU A 224 3.58 -14.90 7.36
N ARG A 225 2.36 -15.32 6.98
CA ARG A 225 1.98 -15.51 5.58
C ARG A 225 2.02 -14.20 4.80
N ALA A 226 1.57 -13.10 5.43
CA ALA A 226 1.66 -11.78 4.84
C ALA A 226 3.12 -11.46 4.49
N LYS A 227 4.05 -11.73 5.40
CA LYS A 227 5.50 -11.57 5.21
C LYS A 227 6.16 -12.64 4.31
N GLY A 228 5.38 -13.53 3.69
CA GLY A 228 5.85 -14.47 2.68
C GLY A 228 6.34 -15.83 3.22
N VAL A 229 6.23 -16.08 4.52
CA VAL A 229 6.55 -17.38 5.14
C VAL A 229 5.62 -18.47 4.61
N HIS A 230 6.16 -19.68 4.37
CA HIS A 230 5.34 -20.78 3.84
C HIS A 230 4.32 -21.25 4.88
N TRP A 231 3.18 -21.79 4.45
CA TRP A 231 2.11 -22.17 5.37
C TRP A 231 2.52 -23.31 6.32
N LYS A 232 3.44 -24.18 5.90
CA LYS A 232 4.00 -25.27 6.72
C LYS A 232 4.90 -24.68 7.82
N ASP A 233 5.89 -23.89 7.44
CA ASP A 233 6.80 -23.22 8.37
C ASP A 233 6.01 -22.38 9.39
N ALA A 234 4.97 -21.65 8.95
CA ALA A 234 4.10 -20.90 9.85
C ALA A 234 3.34 -21.78 10.86
N ALA A 235 2.95 -23.00 10.46
CA ALA A 235 2.30 -23.96 11.35
C ALA A 235 3.31 -24.63 12.30
N ASP A 236 4.56 -24.80 11.87
CA ASP A 236 5.63 -25.31 12.72
C ASP A 236 6.04 -24.25 13.77
N TYR A 237 6.16 -22.98 13.39
CA TYR A 237 6.35 -21.87 14.34
C TYR A 237 5.21 -21.77 15.35
N GLU A 238 3.95 -21.86 14.90
CA GLU A 238 2.80 -21.89 15.82
C GLU A 238 2.91 -23.05 16.81
N ARG A 239 3.27 -24.24 16.34
CA ARG A 239 3.38 -25.43 17.21
C ARG A 239 4.47 -25.25 18.27
N ASN A 240 5.61 -24.70 17.89
CA ASN A 240 6.72 -24.46 18.82
C ASN A 240 6.33 -23.41 19.87
N LEU A 241 5.73 -22.28 19.46
CA LEU A 241 5.28 -21.24 20.38
C LEU A 241 4.18 -21.73 21.32
N ARG A 242 3.24 -22.55 20.82
CA ARG A 242 2.22 -23.18 21.69
C ARG A 242 2.84 -24.13 22.72
N ALA A 243 3.97 -24.78 22.39
CA ALA A 243 4.66 -25.67 23.32
C ALA A 243 5.47 -24.91 24.38
N GLU A 244 5.90 -23.68 24.08
CA GLU A 244 6.64 -22.80 24.98
C GLU A 244 5.72 -21.88 25.81
N LEU A 245 4.41 -21.93 25.57
CA LEU A 245 3.44 -21.07 26.24
C LEU A 245 3.34 -21.39 27.74
N THR A 246 3.58 -20.37 28.57
CA THR A 246 3.51 -20.45 30.04
C THR A 246 2.31 -19.72 30.62
N THR A 247 1.92 -18.58 30.03
CA THR A 247 0.76 -17.78 30.43
C THR A 247 -0.21 -17.58 29.25
N THR A 248 -0.45 -16.34 28.83
CA THR A 248 -1.18 -16.01 27.60
C THR A 248 -0.19 -15.68 26.48
N ALA A 249 -0.57 -15.93 25.23
CA ALA A 249 0.32 -15.70 24.09
C ALA A 249 0.74 -14.23 23.97
N PHE A 250 -0.13 -13.30 24.38
CA PHE A 250 0.18 -11.88 24.40
C PHE A 250 1.19 -11.52 25.49
N ASP A 251 1.05 -12.06 26.70
CA ASP A 251 1.97 -11.78 27.80
C ASP A 251 3.36 -12.37 27.55
N ASP A 252 3.43 -13.58 26.97
CA ASP A 252 4.69 -14.28 26.74
C ASP A 252 5.44 -13.77 25.49
N PHE A 253 4.71 -13.40 24.42
CA PHE A 253 5.32 -13.10 23.11
C PHE A 253 5.04 -11.70 22.56
N GLY A 254 4.22 -10.90 23.24
CA GLY A 254 3.81 -9.56 22.80
C GLY A 254 2.84 -9.57 21.63
N ALA A 255 2.87 -8.54 20.78
CA ALA A 255 1.94 -8.42 19.66
C ALA A 255 2.20 -9.49 18.58
N PRO A 256 1.16 -10.11 18.00
CA PRO A 256 1.33 -11.20 17.04
C PRO A 256 2.05 -10.75 15.76
N GLY A 257 1.86 -9.49 15.34
CA GLY A 257 2.55 -8.90 14.19
C GLY A 257 4.05 -8.70 14.44
N ALA A 258 4.42 -8.35 15.67
CA ALA A 258 5.80 -8.12 16.08
C ALA A 258 6.58 -9.43 16.11
N MET A 259 6.00 -10.46 16.75
CA MET A 259 6.59 -11.80 16.79
C MET A 259 6.72 -12.40 15.38
N ALA A 260 5.69 -12.23 14.53
CA ALA A 260 5.76 -12.65 13.13
C ALA A 260 6.86 -11.92 12.34
N ARG A 261 7.14 -10.64 12.64
CA ARG A 261 8.25 -9.89 12.02
C ARG A 261 9.60 -10.45 12.44
N ARG A 262 9.79 -10.70 13.74
CA ARG A 262 11.02 -11.29 14.29
C ARG A 262 11.33 -12.63 13.61
N LEU A 263 10.36 -13.55 13.61
CA LEU A 263 10.53 -14.88 13.01
C LEU A 263 10.63 -14.87 11.47
N ALA A 264 9.95 -13.93 10.79
CA ALA A 264 10.07 -13.81 9.34
C ALA A 264 11.43 -13.26 8.88
N GLY A 265 12.15 -12.54 9.76
CA GLY A 265 13.52 -12.09 9.51
C GLY A 265 14.49 -13.26 9.32
N ASP A 266 14.27 -14.33 10.08
CA ASP A 266 15.11 -15.54 10.08
C ASP A 266 14.72 -16.55 8.98
N ALA A 267 13.50 -16.44 8.46
CA ALA A 267 12.98 -17.36 7.44
C ALA A 267 13.61 -17.09 6.06
N SER A 268 14.48 -17.99 5.61
CA SER A 268 15.09 -17.93 4.28
C SER A 268 14.02 -17.93 3.17
N GLY A 269 14.00 -16.85 2.38
CA GLY A 269 13.08 -16.70 1.23
C GLY A 269 11.71 -16.07 1.50
N ALA A 270 11.40 -15.66 2.74
CA ALA A 270 10.14 -14.97 3.07
C ALA A 270 10.03 -13.59 2.36
N SER A 271 11.11 -12.79 2.41
CA SER A 271 11.20 -11.49 1.72
C SER A 271 10.89 -11.58 0.23
N GLY A 272 11.35 -12.61 -0.47
CA GLY A 272 11.11 -12.76 -1.90
C GLY A 272 9.63 -12.94 -2.28
N ARG A 273 8.83 -13.65 -1.46
CA ARG A 273 7.45 -14.01 -1.82
C ARG A 273 6.42 -12.90 -1.60
N TYR A 274 6.63 -12.04 -0.61
CA TYR A 274 5.78 -10.87 -0.36
C TYR A 274 5.85 -9.88 -1.53
N TRP A 275 7.07 -9.59 -1.98
CA TRP A 275 7.34 -8.60 -3.00
C TRP A 275 6.88 -8.97 -4.42
N TRP A 276 6.58 -10.24 -4.72
CA TRP A 276 5.98 -10.60 -6.02
C TRP A 276 4.47 -10.36 -6.08
N ARG A 277 3.76 -10.36 -4.94
CA ARG A 277 2.28 -10.34 -4.91
C ARG A 277 1.70 -8.95 -5.20
N MET A 278 2.33 -7.90 -4.68
CA MET A 278 1.93 -6.50 -4.96
C MET A 278 2.11 -6.11 -6.44
N PRO A 279 3.30 -6.25 -7.04
CA PRO A 279 3.49 -5.97 -8.46
C PRO A 279 2.69 -6.92 -9.34
N ALA A 280 2.46 -8.18 -8.97
CA ALA A 280 1.57 -9.05 -9.74
C ALA A 280 0.12 -8.53 -9.77
N PHE A 281 -0.40 -8.01 -8.65
CA PHE A 281 -1.74 -7.41 -8.62
C PHE A 281 -1.81 -6.15 -9.51
N TYR A 282 -0.84 -5.24 -9.39
CA TYR A 282 -0.78 -4.04 -10.23
C TYR A 282 -0.50 -4.37 -11.70
N LEU A 283 0.26 -5.42 -11.99
CA LEU A 283 0.52 -5.92 -13.35
C LEU A 283 -0.75 -6.50 -13.96
N VAL A 284 -1.52 -7.29 -13.21
CA VAL A 284 -2.82 -7.79 -13.67
C VAL A 284 -3.77 -6.64 -13.97
N LEU A 285 -3.80 -5.61 -13.12
CA LEU A 285 -4.58 -4.39 -13.36
C LEU A 285 -4.07 -3.62 -14.59
N ALA A 286 -2.76 -3.52 -14.79
CA ALA A 286 -2.13 -2.85 -15.94
C ALA A 286 -2.43 -3.59 -17.26
N LEU A 287 -2.35 -4.92 -17.23
CA LEU A 287 -2.67 -5.80 -18.36
C LEU A 287 -4.15 -5.76 -18.68
N PHE A 288 -5.02 -5.72 -17.67
CA PHE A 288 -6.45 -5.54 -17.86
C PHE A 288 -6.76 -4.18 -18.50
N ALA A 289 -6.16 -3.09 -18.00
CA ALA A 289 -6.27 -1.78 -18.64
C ALA A 289 -5.74 -1.79 -20.08
N ALA A 290 -4.63 -2.48 -20.34
CA ALA A 290 -4.04 -2.55 -21.68
C ALA A 290 -4.93 -3.33 -22.65
N PHE A 291 -5.55 -4.41 -22.17
CA PHE A 291 -6.53 -5.19 -22.90
C PHE A 291 -7.75 -4.35 -23.28
N MET A 292 -8.27 -3.55 -22.34
CA MET A 292 -9.36 -2.61 -22.61
C MET A 292 -8.96 -1.50 -23.60
N ALA A 293 -7.66 -1.22 -23.79
CA ALA A 293 -7.18 -0.25 -24.77
C ALA A 293 -7.27 -0.73 -26.22
N VAL A 294 -7.25 -2.06 -26.45
CA VAL A 294 -7.13 -2.66 -27.79
C VAL A 294 -8.34 -2.31 -28.64
N ASP A 295 -9.55 -2.46 -28.08
CA ASP A 295 -10.82 -2.19 -28.78
C ASP A 295 -11.34 -0.76 -28.55
N ALA A 296 -10.62 0.05 -27.78
CA ALA A 296 -11.01 1.43 -27.54
C ALA A 296 -10.56 2.33 -28.72
N GLU A 297 -11.37 3.31 -29.09
CA GLU A 297 -11.02 4.38 -30.02
C GLU A 297 -10.93 5.73 -29.30
N GLY A 298 -10.22 6.70 -29.90
CA GLY A 298 -10.12 8.06 -29.37
C GLY A 298 -9.57 8.17 -27.94
N SER A 299 -10.21 9.00 -27.12
CA SER A 299 -9.85 9.25 -25.71
C SER A 299 -9.87 7.99 -24.83
N ALA A 300 -10.73 7.01 -25.11
CA ALA A 300 -10.81 5.78 -24.33
C ALA A 300 -9.53 4.93 -24.48
N ARG A 301 -8.93 4.91 -25.67
CA ARG A 301 -7.62 4.25 -25.91
C ARG A 301 -6.51 4.95 -25.15
N ALA A 302 -6.47 6.28 -25.22
CA ALA A 302 -5.47 7.08 -24.52
C ALA A 302 -5.54 6.91 -23.00
N LEU A 303 -6.76 6.85 -22.43
CA LEU A 303 -6.98 6.59 -21.01
C LEU A 303 -6.46 5.22 -20.59
N ASN A 304 -6.83 4.18 -21.34
CA ASN A 304 -6.43 2.82 -21.03
C ASN A 304 -4.90 2.64 -21.12
N ILE A 305 -4.26 3.29 -22.11
CA ILE A 305 -2.79 3.36 -22.19
C ILE A 305 -2.20 4.09 -20.98
N ALA A 306 -2.74 5.25 -20.60
CA ALA A 306 -2.24 6.02 -19.46
C ALA A 306 -2.36 5.25 -18.14
N LEU A 307 -3.48 4.55 -17.92
CA LEU A 307 -3.67 3.66 -16.77
C LEU A 307 -2.66 2.52 -16.77
N SER A 308 -2.45 1.85 -17.91
CA SER A 308 -1.45 0.79 -18.06
C SER A 308 -0.04 1.29 -17.76
N VAL A 309 0.33 2.48 -18.25
CA VAL A 309 1.65 3.07 -18.00
C VAL A 309 1.80 3.43 -16.53
N MET A 310 0.81 4.06 -15.89
CA MET A 310 0.87 4.42 -14.47
C MET A 310 1.01 3.17 -13.58
N LEU A 311 0.21 2.14 -13.85
CA LEU A 311 0.26 0.86 -13.14
C LEU A 311 1.58 0.12 -13.39
N ALA A 312 2.11 0.16 -14.63
CA ALA A 312 3.41 -0.40 -14.97
C ALA A 312 4.58 0.34 -14.31
N ILE A 313 4.51 1.67 -14.16
CA ILE A 313 5.50 2.45 -13.40
C ILE A 313 5.48 2.02 -11.93
N GLY A 314 4.30 1.76 -11.36
CA GLY A 314 4.18 1.17 -10.02
C GLY A 314 4.90 -0.17 -9.88
N VAL A 315 4.81 -1.03 -10.89
CA VAL A 315 5.55 -2.31 -10.96
C VAL A 315 7.05 -2.09 -11.13
N LEU A 316 7.47 -1.17 -12.02
CA LEU A 316 8.88 -0.91 -12.35
C LEU A 316 9.63 -0.15 -11.25
N THR A 317 8.94 0.61 -10.40
CA THR A 317 9.56 1.30 -9.26
C THR A 317 9.67 0.41 -8.02
N SER A 318 8.77 -0.57 -7.88
CA SER A 318 8.78 -1.54 -6.78
C SER A 318 9.72 -2.74 -7.03
N GLY A 319 9.81 -3.23 -8.27
CA GLY A 319 10.61 -4.42 -8.62
C GLY A 319 12.14 -4.31 -8.40
N PRO A 320 12.82 -3.22 -8.82
CA PRO A 320 14.27 -3.08 -8.69
C PRO A 320 14.74 -2.96 -7.23
N ARG A 321 13.91 -2.41 -6.33
CA ARG A 321 14.21 -2.35 -4.89
C ARG A 321 14.27 -3.76 -4.30
N ALA A 322 13.29 -4.60 -4.63
CA ALA A 322 13.24 -5.99 -4.19
C ALA A 322 14.40 -6.85 -4.75
N TRP A 323 14.83 -6.59 -6.00
CA TRP A 323 15.96 -7.31 -6.60
C TRP A 323 17.30 -6.96 -5.94
N ARG A 324 17.53 -5.68 -5.61
CA ARG A 324 18.77 -5.23 -4.93
C ARG A 324 18.90 -5.76 -3.50
N GLU A 325 17.79 -5.84 -2.75
CA GLU A 325 17.80 -6.46 -1.43
C GLU A 325 18.15 -7.95 -1.48
N ARG A 326 17.69 -8.64 -2.53
CA ARG A 326 17.99 -10.06 -2.75
C ARG A 326 19.46 -10.30 -3.13
N THR A 327 20.04 -9.46 -3.98
CA THR A 327 21.46 -9.60 -4.36
C THR A 327 22.41 -9.26 -3.22
N ARG A 328 22.07 -8.29 -2.36
CA ARG A 328 22.85 -8.00 -1.13
C ARG A 328 22.88 -9.19 -0.16
N LYS A 329 21.75 -9.88 0.06
CA LYS A 329 21.68 -11.05 0.97
C LYS A 329 22.38 -12.32 0.46
N VAL A 330 22.70 -12.39 -0.83
CA VAL A 330 23.41 -13.54 -1.42
C VAL A 330 24.92 -13.28 -1.52
N ALA A 331 25.33 -12.01 -1.44
CA ALA A 331 26.72 -11.58 -1.58
C ALA A 331 27.45 -11.36 -0.25
N GLY A 332 26.74 -11.36 0.89
CA GLY A 332 27.29 -11.32 2.24
C GLY A 332 26.89 -12.56 3.02
#